data_AF-A0A9D8GGF9-F1
#
_entry.id   AF-A0A9D8GGF9-F1
#
_cell.length_a   1.000
_cell.length_b   1.000
_cell.length_c   1.000
_cell.angle_alpha   90.00
_cell.angle_beta   90.00
_cell.angle_gamma   90.00
#
_symmetry.space_group_name_H-M   'P 1'
#
loop_
_entity.id
_entity.type
_entity.pdbx_description
1 polymer ?
#
loop_
_entity_poly.entity_id
_entity_poly.type
_entity_poly.pdbx_seq_one_letter_code
_entity_poly.pdbx_strand_id
1 'polypeptide(L)'
;MAVTNQERVGKSLDLLRQGLGPFVEREFRSAYKERAVAEAARYLGEDRLNARRALAEWDAASLLKLIWEAWNEVFGRTLGRAERSLVSELRDWRNKWAHQQPFSSNDTDRALDSMARLLTAVSAPQADELEKMKHELRRLVYDEQVRGEKRKAGGSLIEPAAAGNLKPWREVVTPHADVASGRYQQAEFAADLWQVHLGEGSDEYRKPQEFFRRTYLTDSLKRLLVGAVQRLSGKGGDPVVQLQTNFGGGKTHSMLALYHLFGGSAPGDLAGVDAVLEETKGLLDPHGKAGVKALPKARRAVFVGNKISPGNPVTKADGTVVRTLWGELAWQLGGKKAFARVKADDEKATNPGDVLRELFKEYGPCLILIDEWVAYARQLHDQSDLPAGGFETQFSFAQALTESAKLAGNCLLVISLPASDTQGSPDDAEVGGIRGREALERLRNVVGRVESSRRPATAEEGFEIVRRRLFEPLAGPDAFKQRDVTARAFAELYHAQAAEFPPECRSADYEKRIQAAFPIHPEIFDRLYTDWSTLLKFQRTRGVLRLMAAVIHSLWEKGDRNPLIL
;
A
#
# COMPACT_ATOMS: atom_id res chain seq x y z
N MET A 1 -11.92 4.02 -35.71
CA MET A 1 -11.17 3.07 -36.56
C MET A 1 -9.69 3.21 -36.22
N ALA A 2 -8.95 2.11 -36.12
CA ALA A 2 -7.51 2.15 -35.83
C ALA A 2 -6.75 2.66 -37.06
N VAL A 3 -5.86 3.64 -36.87
CA VAL A 3 -5.05 4.21 -37.96
C VAL A 3 -4.08 3.14 -38.48
N THR A 4 -4.15 2.85 -39.78
CA THR A 4 -3.29 1.84 -40.42
C THR A 4 -1.85 2.33 -40.55
N ASN A 5 -0.89 1.41 -40.72
CA ASN A 5 0.51 1.76 -40.98
C ASN A 5 0.66 2.64 -42.23
N GLN A 6 -0.12 2.35 -43.29
CA GLN A 6 -0.15 3.15 -44.51
C GLN A 6 -0.60 4.60 -44.26
N GLU A 7 -1.65 4.78 -43.45
CA GLU A 7 -2.15 6.10 -43.06
C GLU A 7 -1.17 6.84 -42.14
N ARG A 8 -0.50 6.13 -41.23
CA ARG A 8 0.54 6.72 -40.36
C ARG A 8 1.70 7.27 -41.18
N VAL A 9 2.24 6.48 -42.13
CA VAL A 9 3.33 6.93 -43.02
C VAL A 9 2.87 8.11 -43.88
N GLY A 10 1.63 8.09 -44.38
CA GLY A 10 1.08 9.22 -45.15
C GLY A 10 1.05 10.52 -44.36
N LYS A 11 0.50 10.48 -43.13
CA LYS A 11 0.50 11.65 -42.23
C LYS A 11 1.92 12.12 -41.91
N SER A 12 2.85 11.19 -41.70
CA SER A 12 4.25 11.52 -41.44
C SER A 12 4.94 12.18 -42.64
N LEU A 13 4.62 11.78 -43.87
CA LEU A 13 5.10 12.44 -45.08
C LEU A 13 4.56 13.87 -45.23
N ASP A 14 3.34 14.13 -44.78
CA ASP A 14 2.79 15.48 -44.75
C ASP A 14 3.49 16.37 -43.72
N LEU A 15 3.84 15.83 -42.55
CA LEU A 15 4.65 16.53 -41.55
C LEU A 15 6.07 16.79 -42.05
N LEU A 16 6.67 15.79 -42.72
CA LEU A 16 7.98 15.93 -43.37
C LEU A 16 7.96 17.04 -44.41
N ARG A 17 6.92 17.11 -45.26
CA ARG A 17 6.72 18.19 -46.23
C ARG A 17 6.69 19.55 -45.54
N GLN A 18 5.87 19.69 -44.49
CA GLN A 18 5.71 20.95 -43.75
C GLN A 18 7.00 21.41 -43.09
N GLY A 19 7.80 20.48 -42.55
CA GLY A 19 9.08 20.80 -41.92
C GLY A 19 10.21 21.11 -42.91
N LEU A 20 10.28 20.38 -44.03
CA LEU A 20 11.35 20.57 -45.03
C LEU A 20 11.13 21.78 -45.95
N GLY A 21 9.89 22.14 -46.27
CA GLY A 21 9.58 23.21 -47.21
C GLY A 21 10.26 24.54 -46.88
N PRO A 22 10.05 25.11 -45.67
CA PRO A 22 10.68 26.38 -45.27
C PRO A 22 12.20 26.31 -45.23
N PHE A 23 12.76 25.17 -44.82
CA PHE A 23 14.21 24.94 -44.81
C PHE A 23 14.78 24.99 -46.23
N VAL A 24 14.20 24.22 -47.15
CA VAL A 24 14.62 24.17 -48.55
C VAL A 24 14.56 25.55 -49.20
N GLU A 25 13.48 26.29 -48.99
CA GLU A 25 13.32 27.64 -49.53
C GLU A 25 14.39 28.59 -48.98
N ARG A 26 14.69 28.53 -47.69
CA ARG A 26 15.73 29.35 -47.05
C ARG A 26 17.10 29.07 -47.63
N GLU A 27 17.51 27.81 -47.73
CA GLU A 27 18.84 27.44 -48.24
C GLU A 27 19.00 27.85 -49.71
N PHE A 28 17.97 27.66 -50.54
CA PHE A 28 18.01 28.08 -51.95
C PHE A 28 18.02 29.60 -52.13
N ARG A 29 17.25 30.36 -51.33
CA ARG A 29 17.30 31.83 -51.32
C ARG A 29 18.66 32.34 -50.87
N SER A 30 19.29 31.67 -49.91
CA SER A 30 20.67 31.99 -49.48
C SER A 30 21.69 31.77 -50.60
N ALA A 31 21.58 30.64 -51.32
CA ALA A 31 22.52 30.29 -52.38
C ALA A 31 22.35 31.10 -53.68
N TYR A 32 21.10 31.34 -54.12
CA TYR A 32 20.80 31.87 -55.45
C TYR A 32 19.95 33.15 -55.46
N LYS A 33 19.60 33.70 -54.28
CA LYS A 33 18.81 34.95 -54.11
C LYS A 33 17.52 34.93 -54.93
N GLU A 34 17.28 35.96 -55.75
CA GLU A 34 16.08 36.10 -56.60
C GLU A 34 15.91 34.98 -57.64
N ARG A 35 16.96 34.19 -57.92
CA ARG A 35 16.90 33.05 -58.86
C ARG A 35 16.59 31.72 -58.19
N ALA A 36 16.34 31.69 -56.87
CA ALA A 36 16.12 30.47 -56.09
C ALA A 36 15.07 29.53 -56.69
N VAL A 37 13.90 30.04 -57.07
CA VAL A 37 12.82 29.23 -57.64
C VAL A 37 13.18 28.72 -59.04
N ALA A 38 13.82 29.54 -59.86
CA ALA A 38 14.22 29.18 -61.20
C ALA A 38 15.32 28.09 -61.21
N GLU A 39 16.31 28.19 -60.32
CA GLU A 39 17.36 27.16 -60.19
C GLU A 39 16.83 25.87 -59.58
N ALA A 40 15.97 25.96 -58.55
CA ALA A 40 15.33 24.77 -57.98
C ALA A 40 14.47 23.99 -59.00
N ALA A 41 13.76 24.70 -59.88
CA ALA A 41 12.94 24.08 -60.92
C ALA A 41 13.75 23.26 -61.94
N ARG A 42 15.04 23.57 -62.16
CA ARG A 42 15.90 22.81 -63.08
C ARG A 42 16.14 21.38 -62.61
N TYR A 43 16.14 21.15 -61.31
CA TYR A 43 16.31 19.81 -60.71
C TYR A 43 15.05 18.94 -60.79
N LEU A 44 13.88 19.53 -61.12
CA LEU A 44 12.63 18.77 -61.25
C LEU A 44 12.42 18.13 -62.62
N GLY A 45 13.03 18.64 -63.69
CA GLY A 45 12.85 18.11 -65.06
C GLY A 45 11.47 18.45 -65.64
N GLU A 46 10.79 17.48 -66.27
CA GLU A 46 9.47 17.67 -66.94
C GLU A 46 8.26 17.72 -66.00
N ASP A 47 8.46 17.71 -64.67
CA ASP A 47 7.37 17.68 -63.69
C ASP A 47 6.73 19.08 -63.50
N ARG A 48 5.85 19.45 -64.45
CA ARG A 48 5.28 20.80 -64.61
C ARG A 48 4.25 21.20 -63.55
N LEU A 49 3.84 20.30 -62.65
CA LEU A 49 2.77 20.54 -61.67
C LEU A 49 3.22 21.42 -60.48
N ASN A 50 4.50 21.32 -60.06
CA ASN A 50 5.04 22.07 -58.92
C ASN A 50 5.76 23.37 -59.33
N ALA A 51 6.03 23.58 -60.63
CA ALA A 51 6.78 24.73 -61.15
C ALA A 51 6.10 26.11 -60.96
N ARG A 52 4.80 26.14 -60.60
CA ARG A 52 4.03 27.37 -60.35
C ARG A 52 3.79 27.68 -58.86
N ARG A 53 4.28 26.83 -57.95
CA ARG A 53 4.09 26.97 -56.49
C ARG A 53 5.37 27.40 -55.80
N ALA A 54 5.23 28.04 -54.63
CA ALA A 54 6.38 28.37 -53.80
C ALA A 54 7.14 27.10 -53.38
N LEU A 55 8.46 27.20 -53.19
CA LEU A 55 9.30 26.04 -52.83
C LEU A 55 8.82 25.36 -51.54
N ALA A 56 8.33 26.14 -50.57
CA ALA A 56 7.78 25.59 -49.33
C ALA A 56 6.49 24.78 -49.50
N GLU A 57 5.79 24.90 -50.63
CA GLU A 57 4.53 24.20 -50.93
C GLU A 57 4.72 22.92 -51.75
N TRP A 58 5.96 22.60 -52.11
CA TRP A 58 6.26 21.39 -52.86
C TRP A 58 5.96 20.15 -52.04
N ASP A 59 5.59 19.05 -52.71
CA ASP A 59 5.36 17.78 -52.04
C ASP A 59 6.66 17.17 -51.49
N ALA A 60 6.53 16.24 -50.54
CA ALA A 60 7.68 15.55 -49.94
C ALA A 60 8.56 14.86 -51.01
N ALA A 61 7.93 14.43 -52.10
CA ALA A 61 8.57 13.82 -53.25
C ALA A 61 9.62 14.73 -53.91
N SER A 62 9.19 15.94 -54.25
CA SER A 62 9.97 16.97 -54.92
C SER A 62 11.02 17.55 -53.98
N LEU A 63 10.66 17.79 -52.71
CA LEU A 63 11.58 18.30 -51.69
C LEU A 63 12.75 17.33 -51.45
N LEU A 64 12.47 16.04 -51.24
CA LEU A 64 13.52 15.04 -51.03
C LEU A 64 14.41 14.85 -52.26
N LYS A 65 13.84 14.92 -53.47
CA LYS A 65 14.61 14.89 -54.73
C LYS A 65 15.53 16.11 -54.83
N LEU A 66 15.00 17.30 -54.57
CA LEU A 66 15.79 18.54 -54.63
C LEU A 66 16.94 18.53 -53.61
N ILE A 67 16.68 18.09 -52.38
CA ILE A 67 17.72 17.95 -51.35
C ILE A 67 18.82 17.00 -51.80
N TRP A 68 18.44 15.88 -52.43
CA TRP A 68 19.39 14.89 -52.91
C TRP A 68 20.26 15.39 -54.07
N GLU A 69 19.65 15.97 -55.10
CA GLU A 69 20.37 16.38 -56.32
C GLU A 69 21.22 17.64 -56.09
N ALA A 70 20.71 18.61 -55.32
CA ALA A 70 21.44 19.83 -54.99
C ALA A 70 22.30 19.69 -53.71
N TRP A 71 22.62 18.46 -53.29
CA TRP A 71 23.31 18.21 -52.03
C TRP A 71 24.65 18.94 -51.94
N ASN A 72 25.54 18.74 -52.91
CA ASN A 72 26.90 19.31 -52.84
C ASN A 72 26.89 20.84 -53.01
N GLU A 73 25.92 21.37 -53.74
CA GLU A 73 25.85 22.79 -54.09
C GLU A 73 25.21 23.63 -52.98
N VAL A 74 24.16 23.10 -52.36
CA VAL A 74 23.30 23.84 -51.42
C VAL A 74 23.33 23.22 -50.02
N PHE A 75 22.90 21.98 -49.87
CA PHE A 75 22.54 21.42 -48.55
C PHE A 75 23.72 20.86 -47.74
N GLY A 76 24.80 20.43 -48.40
CA GLY A 76 25.99 19.86 -47.78
C GLY A 76 26.82 20.86 -46.98
N ARG A 77 26.45 22.15 -47.01
CA ARG A 77 27.00 23.20 -46.15
C ARG A 77 26.37 23.19 -44.75
N THR A 78 25.12 22.72 -44.66
CA THR A 78 24.29 22.79 -43.45
C THR A 78 24.02 21.39 -42.88
N LEU A 79 23.92 20.36 -43.73
CA LEU A 79 23.64 18.98 -43.36
C LEU A 79 24.83 18.05 -43.65
N GLY A 80 25.02 17.04 -42.81
CA GLY A 80 26.14 16.10 -42.88
C GLY A 80 25.85 14.81 -43.64
N ARG A 81 26.84 13.90 -43.65
CA ARG A 81 26.72 12.60 -44.36
C ARG A 81 25.58 11.73 -43.80
N ALA A 82 25.28 11.84 -42.51
CA ALA A 82 24.20 11.07 -41.88
C ALA A 82 22.84 11.49 -42.44
N GLU A 83 22.60 12.80 -42.57
CA GLU A 83 21.37 13.36 -43.11
C GLU A 83 21.21 13.04 -44.60
N ARG A 84 22.32 12.99 -45.36
CA ARG A 84 22.28 12.53 -46.75
C ARG A 84 21.75 11.10 -46.86
N SER A 85 22.21 10.21 -45.99
CA SER A 85 21.73 8.84 -45.94
C SER A 85 20.24 8.78 -45.57
N LEU A 86 19.79 9.60 -44.61
CA LEU A 86 18.36 9.71 -44.26
C LEU A 86 17.52 10.19 -45.45
N VAL A 87 17.99 11.17 -46.22
CA VAL A 87 17.28 11.65 -47.42
C VAL A 87 17.14 10.54 -48.46
N SER A 88 18.18 9.73 -48.67
CA SER A 88 18.10 8.55 -49.55
C SER A 88 17.03 7.57 -49.06
N GLU A 89 17.08 7.22 -47.79
CA GLU A 89 16.14 6.25 -47.19
C GLU A 89 14.69 6.77 -47.23
N LEU A 90 14.48 8.06 -46.99
CA LEU A 90 13.14 8.68 -47.04
C LEU A 90 12.57 8.72 -48.46
N ARG A 91 13.42 8.84 -49.49
CA ARG A 91 12.96 8.69 -50.89
C ARG A 91 12.42 7.29 -51.13
N ASP A 92 13.08 6.26 -50.59
CA ASP A 92 12.62 4.88 -50.71
C ASP A 92 11.30 4.68 -49.96
N TRP A 93 11.19 5.16 -48.71
CA TRP A 93 9.93 5.08 -47.94
C TRP A 93 8.78 5.81 -48.63
N ARG A 94 9.02 7.02 -49.16
CA ARG A 94 8.02 7.76 -49.92
C ARG A 94 7.59 7.02 -51.18
N ASN A 95 8.53 6.44 -51.92
CA ASN A 95 8.23 5.67 -53.13
C ASN A 95 7.41 4.42 -52.79
N LYS A 96 7.77 3.66 -51.76
CA LYS A 96 6.99 2.52 -51.27
C LYS A 96 5.55 2.94 -50.92
N TRP A 97 5.39 4.05 -50.20
CA TRP A 97 4.09 4.59 -49.86
C TRP A 97 3.26 4.99 -51.08
N ALA A 98 3.88 5.68 -52.06
CA ALA A 98 3.21 6.11 -53.29
C ALA A 98 2.76 4.93 -54.17
N HIS A 99 3.52 3.84 -54.18
CA HIS A 99 3.16 2.59 -54.87
C HIS A 99 2.22 1.67 -54.07
N GLN A 100 1.68 2.15 -52.94
CA GLN A 100 0.79 1.38 -52.04
C GLN A 100 1.39 0.04 -51.60
N GLN A 101 2.72 -0.03 -51.45
CA GLN A 101 3.36 -1.22 -50.91
C GLN A 101 3.04 -1.38 -49.42
N PRO A 102 2.91 -2.61 -48.91
CA PRO A 102 2.58 -2.84 -47.51
C PRO A 102 3.70 -2.39 -46.57
N PHE A 103 3.33 -1.79 -45.43
CA PHE A 103 4.26 -1.40 -44.36
C PHE A 103 4.06 -2.28 -43.13
N SER A 104 5.11 -2.98 -42.71
CA SER A 104 5.14 -3.58 -41.37
C SER A 104 5.26 -2.51 -40.29
N SER A 105 4.99 -2.87 -39.03
CA SER A 105 5.17 -1.94 -37.91
C SER A 105 6.64 -1.53 -37.73
N ASN A 106 7.59 -2.41 -38.07
CA ASN A 106 9.02 -2.09 -38.06
C ASN A 106 9.39 -1.11 -39.19
N ASP A 107 8.85 -1.32 -40.40
CA ASP A 107 9.05 -0.39 -41.52
C ASP A 107 8.46 0.99 -41.19
N THR A 108 7.29 1.00 -40.55
CA THR A 108 6.62 2.23 -40.11
C THR A 108 7.44 2.94 -39.03
N ASP A 109 7.93 2.23 -38.01
CA ASP A 109 8.80 2.80 -36.98
C ASP A 109 10.08 3.39 -37.58
N ARG A 110 10.72 2.68 -38.51
CA ARG A 110 11.93 3.15 -39.19
C ARG A 110 11.66 4.38 -40.06
N ALA A 111 10.57 4.39 -40.81
CA ALA A 111 10.18 5.54 -41.64
C ALA A 111 9.95 6.78 -40.76
N LEU A 112 9.21 6.63 -39.65
CA LEU A 112 8.95 7.73 -38.70
C LEU A 112 10.23 8.23 -38.03
N ASP A 113 11.13 7.33 -37.61
CA ASP A 113 12.43 7.68 -37.01
C ASP A 113 13.31 8.47 -37.99
N SER A 114 13.39 8.02 -39.25
CA SER A 114 14.17 8.69 -40.29
C SER A 114 13.62 10.09 -40.61
N MET A 115 12.28 10.25 -40.63
CA MET A 115 11.65 11.56 -40.83
C MET A 115 11.91 12.48 -39.64
N ALA A 116 11.74 11.99 -38.41
CA ALA A 116 11.94 12.77 -37.19
C ALA A 116 13.40 13.27 -37.10
N ARG A 117 14.38 12.39 -37.34
CA ARG A 117 15.81 12.76 -37.31
C ARG A 117 16.16 13.82 -38.35
N LEU A 118 15.64 13.70 -39.57
CA LEU A 118 15.89 14.71 -40.61
C LEU A 118 15.26 16.05 -40.25
N LEU A 119 14.03 16.05 -39.71
CA LEU A 119 13.36 17.27 -39.25
C LEU A 119 14.07 17.92 -38.06
N THR A 120 14.58 17.12 -37.12
CA THR A 120 15.42 17.61 -36.02
C THR A 120 16.70 18.26 -36.54
N ALA A 121 17.36 17.66 -37.54
CA ALA A 121 18.58 18.22 -38.12
C ALA A 121 18.36 19.60 -38.77
N VAL A 122 17.15 19.87 -39.28
CA VAL A 122 16.77 21.20 -39.82
C VAL A 122 16.05 22.09 -38.82
N SER A 123 15.96 21.67 -37.54
CA SER A 123 15.26 22.38 -36.45
C SER A 123 13.77 22.64 -36.74
N ALA A 124 13.10 21.70 -37.40
CA ALA A 124 11.66 21.79 -37.69
C ALA A 124 10.81 21.25 -36.53
N PRO A 125 9.82 22.01 -36.01
CA PRO A 125 9.01 21.61 -34.86
C PRO A 125 8.13 20.38 -35.12
N GLN A 126 7.86 20.04 -36.39
CA GLN A 126 7.14 18.84 -36.79
C GLN A 126 7.86 17.54 -36.37
N ALA A 127 9.15 17.61 -36.00
CA ALA A 127 9.89 16.48 -35.43
C ALA A 127 9.23 15.97 -34.13
N ASP A 128 8.70 16.86 -33.28
CA ASP A 128 8.07 16.47 -32.01
C ASP A 128 6.79 15.67 -32.22
N GLU A 129 6.02 16.01 -33.26
CA GLU A 129 4.79 15.30 -33.61
C GLU A 129 5.09 13.91 -34.19
N LEU A 130 6.15 13.79 -34.99
CA LEU A 130 6.64 12.49 -35.48
C LEU A 130 7.14 11.58 -34.35
N GLU A 131 7.86 12.11 -33.37
CA GLU A 131 8.28 11.33 -32.19
C GLU A 131 7.08 10.86 -31.36
N LYS A 132 6.04 11.70 -31.19
CA LYS A 132 4.79 11.26 -30.55
C LYS A 132 4.13 10.12 -31.31
N MET A 133 3.98 10.25 -32.63
CA MET A 133 3.38 9.20 -33.48
C MET A 133 4.18 7.89 -33.41
N LYS A 134 5.51 7.97 -33.32
CA LYS A 134 6.42 6.83 -33.17
C LYS A 134 6.27 6.16 -31.81
N HIS A 135 6.22 6.93 -30.72
CA HIS A 135 5.97 6.40 -29.38
C HIS A 135 4.60 5.70 -29.27
N GLU A 136 3.56 6.26 -29.88
CA GLU A 136 2.24 5.63 -29.95
C GLU A 136 2.26 4.30 -30.71
N LEU A 137 2.96 4.25 -31.86
CA LEU A 137 3.12 3.01 -32.62
C LEU A 137 3.84 1.94 -31.81
N ARG A 138 4.96 2.29 -31.16
CA ARG A 138 5.73 1.36 -30.30
C ARG A 138 4.89 0.81 -29.17
N ARG A 139 4.06 1.65 -28.54
CA ARG A 139 3.12 1.22 -27.50
C ARG A 139 2.10 0.20 -28.04
N LEU A 140 1.53 0.46 -29.21
CA LEU A 140 0.57 -0.47 -29.84
C LEU A 140 1.22 -1.80 -30.21
N VAL A 141 2.44 -1.78 -30.77
CA VAL A 141 3.20 -2.99 -31.09
C VAL A 141 3.53 -3.77 -29.83
N TYR A 142 3.91 -3.10 -28.74
CA TYR A 142 4.17 -3.74 -27.46
C TYR A 142 2.89 -4.38 -26.89
N ASP A 143 1.76 -3.66 -26.90
CA ASP A 143 0.48 -4.18 -26.46
C ASP A 143 0.03 -5.39 -27.30
N GLU A 144 0.29 -5.38 -28.61
CA GLU A 144 0.00 -6.48 -29.53
C GLU A 144 0.95 -7.67 -29.33
N GLN A 145 2.23 -7.43 -29.07
CA GLN A 145 3.22 -8.44 -28.70
C GLN A 145 2.88 -9.09 -27.36
N VAL A 146 2.50 -8.31 -26.34
CA VAL A 146 2.02 -8.83 -25.06
C VAL A 146 0.74 -9.66 -25.26
N ARG A 147 -0.17 -9.25 -26.14
CA ARG A 147 -1.35 -10.06 -26.50
C ARG A 147 -0.99 -11.32 -27.29
N GLY A 148 0.02 -11.25 -28.16
CA GLY A 148 0.53 -12.34 -28.97
C GLY A 148 1.29 -13.38 -28.15
N GLU A 149 2.11 -12.94 -27.20
CA GLU A 149 2.74 -13.78 -26.18
C GLU A 149 1.69 -14.37 -25.24
N LYS A 150 0.68 -13.61 -24.80
CA LYS A 150 -0.47 -14.18 -24.07
C LYS A 150 -1.26 -15.23 -24.87
N ARG A 151 -1.19 -15.22 -26.20
CA ARG A 151 -1.81 -16.24 -27.08
C ARG A 151 -0.87 -17.42 -27.35
N LYS A 152 0.44 -17.18 -27.49
CA LYS A 152 1.47 -18.21 -27.72
C LYS A 152 1.87 -18.96 -26.45
N ALA A 153 1.85 -18.30 -25.30
CA ALA A 153 2.09 -18.87 -23.98
C ALA A 153 0.84 -19.59 -23.42
N GLY A 154 -0.23 -19.71 -24.20
CA GLY A 154 -1.53 -20.18 -23.72
C GLY A 154 -2.20 -19.09 -22.86
N GLY A 155 -3.47 -18.81 -23.13
CA GLY A 155 -4.26 -18.01 -22.20
C GLY A 155 -4.31 -18.72 -20.84
N SER A 156 -4.03 -18.00 -19.76
CA SER A 156 -4.02 -18.50 -18.36
C SER A 156 -3.00 -19.62 -18.12
N LEU A 157 -2.10 -19.42 -17.16
CA LEU A 157 -1.10 -20.40 -16.68
C LEU A 157 -1.71 -21.63 -15.97
N ILE A 158 -2.91 -22.08 -16.36
CA ILE A 158 -3.63 -23.20 -15.77
C ILE A 158 -4.46 -23.89 -16.87
N GLU A 159 -3.89 -24.86 -17.58
CA GLU A 159 -4.67 -25.81 -18.41
C GLU A 159 -5.78 -26.58 -17.66
N PRO A 160 -5.80 -26.71 -16.31
CA PRO A 160 -7.00 -27.16 -15.61
C PRO A 160 -8.23 -26.25 -15.81
N ALA A 161 -8.06 -24.97 -16.17
CA ALA A 161 -9.17 -24.09 -16.51
C ALA A 161 -9.75 -24.37 -17.92
N ALA A 162 -8.98 -24.99 -18.81
CA ALA A 162 -9.43 -25.41 -20.15
C ALA A 162 -10.30 -26.68 -20.11
N ALA A 163 -10.32 -27.42 -18.99
CA ALA A 163 -11.21 -28.55 -18.76
C ALA A 163 -12.62 -28.15 -18.26
N GLY A 164 -12.95 -26.86 -18.20
CA GLY A 164 -14.32 -26.36 -18.01
C GLY A 164 -14.95 -26.59 -16.63
N ASN A 165 -14.20 -27.04 -15.63
CA ASN A 165 -14.76 -27.50 -14.35
C ASN A 165 -14.46 -26.62 -13.11
N LEU A 166 -13.65 -25.56 -13.23
CA LEU A 166 -13.36 -24.65 -12.11
C LEU A 166 -14.01 -23.30 -12.33
N LYS A 167 -14.75 -22.81 -11.32
CA LYS A 167 -15.30 -21.46 -11.34
C LYS A 167 -14.16 -20.43 -11.16
N PRO A 168 -14.20 -19.29 -11.88
CA PRO A 168 -13.33 -18.16 -11.58
C PRO A 168 -13.46 -17.73 -10.11
N TRP A 169 -12.36 -17.31 -9.48
CA TRP A 169 -12.39 -16.91 -8.07
C TRP A 169 -13.44 -15.84 -7.79
N ARG A 170 -13.64 -14.92 -8.74
CA ARG A 170 -14.60 -13.81 -8.64
C ARG A 170 -16.07 -14.22 -8.64
N GLU A 171 -16.37 -15.44 -9.07
CA GLU A 171 -17.71 -16.04 -8.96
C GLU A 171 -17.91 -16.79 -7.64
N VAL A 172 -16.84 -17.02 -6.88
CA VAL A 172 -16.83 -17.79 -5.62
C VAL A 172 -16.73 -16.88 -4.40
N VAL A 173 -15.95 -15.79 -4.50
CA VAL A 173 -15.72 -14.85 -3.40
C VAL A 173 -15.70 -13.40 -3.88
N THR A 174 -16.30 -12.53 -3.08
CA THR A 174 -16.46 -11.10 -3.36
C THR A 174 -15.43 -10.29 -2.56
N PRO A 175 -14.63 -9.41 -3.19
CA PRO A 175 -13.84 -8.42 -2.45
C PRO A 175 -14.77 -7.48 -1.67
N HIS A 176 -14.32 -6.95 -0.52
CA HIS A 176 -15.10 -5.92 0.17
C HIS A 176 -15.35 -4.71 -0.76
N ALA A 177 -16.46 -3.99 -0.52
CA ALA A 177 -16.89 -2.90 -1.40
C ALA A 177 -15.85 -1.76 -1.57
N ASP A 178 -15.07 -1.49 -0.55
CA ASP A 178 -13.93 -0.56 -0.54
C ASP A 178 -12.81 -1.00 -1.51
N VAL A 179 -12.46 -2.29 -1.50
CA VAL A 179 -11.50 -2.91 -2.43
C VAL A 179 -12.06 -2.96 -3.85
N ALA A 180 -13.28 -3.48 -4.02
CA ALA A 180 -13.89 -3.66 -5.34
C ALA A 180 -14.05 -2.33 -6.10
N SER A 181 -14.41 -1.25 -5.40
CA SER A 181 -14.61 0.08 -5.99
C SER A 181 -13.34 0.88 -6.25
N GLY A 182 -12.16 0.37 -5.86
CA GLY A 182 -10.89 1.08 -6.03
C GLY A 182 -10.73 2.29 -5.13
N ARG A 183 -11.69 2.55 -4.22
CA ARG A 183 -11.62 3.63 -3.23
C ARG A 183 -10.69 3.32 -2.06
N TYR A 184 -9.87 2.30 -2.21
CA TYR A 184 -9.00 1.79 -1.18
C TYR A 184 -7.87 2.78 -0.85
N GLN A 185 -8.05 3.57 0.20
CA GLN A 185 -7.12 4.65 0.54
C GLN A 185 -6.06 4.20 1.55
N GLN A 186 -4.86 4.82 1.47
CA GLN A 186 -3.78 4.55 2.42
C GLN A 186 -4.17 4.81 3.90
N ALA A 187 -5.14 5.69 4.14
CA ALA A 187 -5.65 6.02 5.46
C ALA A 187 -6.52 4.91 6.07
N GLU A 188 -7.22 4.10 5.26
CA GLU A 188 -8.12 3.03 5.72
C GLU A 188 -7.39 1.84 6.37
N PHE A 189 -6.06 1.80 6.36
CA PHE A 189 -5.29 0.81 7.12
C PHE A 189 -4.52 1.34 8.31
N ALA A 190 -4.55 2.65 8.52
CA ALA A 190 -4.07 3.22 9.75
C ALA A 190 -5.16 3.05 10.79
N ALA A 191 -5.13 1.93 11.52
CA ALA A 191 -5.85 1.83 12.78
C ALA A 191 -5.48 3.05 13.63
N ASP A 192 -6.46 3.90 13.94
CA ASP A 192 -6.28 5.08 14.78
C ASP A 192 -7.14 4.91 16.04
N LEU A 193 -6.48 4.51 17.13
CA LEU A 193 -7.11 4.30 18.43
C LEU A 193 -7.75 5.60 18.96
N TRP A 194 -7.20 6.76 18.63
CA TRP A 194 -7.73 8.05 19.07
C TRP A 194 -9.06 8.37 18.37
N GLN A 195 -9.13 8.19 17.05
CA GLN A 195 -10.39 8.39 16.31
C GLN A 195 -11.49 7.45 16.83
N VAL A 196 -11.18 6.18 17.02
CA VAL A 196 -12.15 5.22 17.58
C VAL A 196 -12.59 5.61 18.99
N HIS A 197 -11.66 6.08 19.83
CA HIS A 197 -11.97 6.57 21.17
C HIS A 197 -12.93 7.77 21.16
N LEU A 198 -12.77 8.69 20.19
CA LEU A 198 -13.67 9.83 20.00
C LEU A 198 -15.00 9.47 19.32
N GLY A 199 -15.17 8.22 18.88
CA GLY A 199 -16.35 7.80 18.11
C GLY A 199 -16.31 8.23 16.64
N GLU A 200 -15.14 8.59 16.13
CA GLU A 200 -14.85 8.95 14.75
C GLU A 200 -14.24 7.75 13.98
N GLY A 201 -13.87 7.97 12.71
CA GLY A 201 -13.23 6.96 11.86
C GLY A 201 -14.21 6.05 11.11
N SER A 202 -13.67 5.12 10.31
CA SER A 202 -14.47 4.18 9.51
C SER A 202 -15.16 3.12 10.37
N ASP A 203 -16.31 2.66 9.91
CA ASP A 203 -17.14 1.69 10.64
C ASP A 203 -16.41 0.36 10.91
N GLU A 204 -15.48 -0.04 10.04
CA GLU A 204 -14.67 -1.25 10.22
C GLU A 204 -13.72 -1.20 11.43
N TYR A 205 -13.35 -0.01 11.91
CA TYR A 205 -12.57 0.14 13.14
C TYR A 205 -13.43 0.61 14.30
N ARG A 206 -14.50 1.36 14.05
CA ARG A 206 -15.35 1.94 15.09
C ARG A 206 -16.37 0.95 15.65
N LYS A 207 -16.97 0.10 14.81
CA LYS A 207 -17.99 -0.87 15.23
C LYS A 207 -17.32 -2.18 15.69
N PRO A 208 -17.54 -2.65 16.93
CA PRO A 208 -16.92 -3.86 17.45
C PRO A 208 -17.15 -5.10 16.57
N GLN A 209 -18.37 -5.28 16.07
CA GLN A 209 -18.75 -6.43 15.24
C GLN A 209 -17.99 -6.43 13.92
N GLU A 210 -17.92 -5.28 13.26
CA GLU A 210 -17.19 -5.12 11.99
C GLU A 210 -15.69 -5.31 12.16
N PHE A 211 -15.14 -4.76 13.25
CA PHE A 211 -13.73 -4.93 13.59
C PHE A 211 -13.38 -6.42 13.74
N PHE A 212 -14.08 -7.16 14.61
CA PHE A 212 -13.79 -8.57 14.83
C PHE A 212 -14.11 -9.44 13.60
N ARG A 213 -15.12 -9.08 12.80
CA ARG A 213 -15.43 -9.76 11.53
C ARG A 213 -14.26 -9.69 10.53
N ARG A 214 -13.57 -8.55 10.46
CA ARG A 214 -12.41 -8.31 9.59
C ARG A 214 -11.06 -8.68 10.23
N THR A 215 -11.04 -8.96 11.53
CA THR A 215 -9.84 -9.36 12.25
C THR A 215 -9.66 -10.87 12.22
N TYR A 216 -8.45 -11.32 11.88
CA TYR A 216 -8.01 -12.67 12.17
C TYR A 216 -7.35 -12.70 13.55
N LEU A 217 -7.80 -13.59 14.43
CA LEU A 217 -7.21 -13.77 15.76
C LEU A 217 -5.97 -14.65 15.62
N THR A 218 -4.82 -14.02 15.40
CA THR A 218 -3.51 -14.70 15.47
C THR A 218 -3.31 -15.31 16.86
N ASP A 219 -2.45 -16.33 16.97
CA ASP A 219 -2.11 -16.93 18.26
C ASP A 219 -1.62 -15.87 19.28
N SER A 220 -0.81 -14.92 18.82
CA SER A 220 -0.32 -13.80 19.65
C SER A 220 -1.45 -12.88 20.13
N LEU A 221 -2.37 -12.48 19.25
CA LEU A 221 -3.51 -11.64 19.62
C LEU A 221 -4.46 -12.41 20.53
N LYS A 222 -4.72 -13.69 20.24
CA LYS A 222 -5.58 -14.55 21.05
C LYS A 222 -5.05 -14.65 22.49
N ARG A 223 -3.75 -14.93 22.68
CA ARG A 223 -3.12 -14.98 24.01
C ARG A 223 -3.22 -13.65 24.74
N LEU A 224 -2.98 -12.54 24.06
CA LEU A 224 -3.17 -11.20 24.62
C LEU A 224 -4.60 -10.99 25.13
N LEU A 225 -5.61 -11.36 24.33
CA LEU A 225 -7.01 -11.23 24.73
C LEU A 225 -7.36 -12.17 25.90
N VAL A 226 -6.86 -13.41 25.90
CA VAL A 226 -7.04 -14.37 27.00
C VAL A 226 -6.47 -13.82 28.30
N GLY A 227 -5.21 -13.35 28.29
CA GLY A 227 -4.56 -12.76 29.47
C GLY A 227 -5.29 -11.51 29.97
N ALA A 228 -5.78 -10.67 29.05
CA ALA A 228 -6.57 -9.50 29.40
C ALA A 228 -7.92 -9.86 30.04
N VAL A 229 -8.59 -10.91 29.55
CA VAL A 229 -9.85 -11.41 30.13
C VAL A 229 -9.61 -11.94 31.54
N GLN A 230 -8.52 -12.67 31.77
CA GLN A 230 -8.14 -13.12 33.12
C GLN A 230 -7.89 -11.92 34.05
N ARG A 231 -7.11 -10.94 33.59
CA ARG A 231 -6.75 -9.75 34.37
C ARG A 231 -7.96 -8.95 34.79
N LEU A 232 -8.78 -8.55 33.83
CA LEU A 232 -9.94 -7.69 34.10
C LEU A 232 -11.07 -8.42 34.84
N SER A 233 -11.06 -9.76 34.83
CA SER A 233 -11.96 -10.58 35.65
C SER A 233 -11.43 -10.83 37.07
N GLY A 234 -10.24 -10.33 37.42
CA GLY A 234 -9.60 -10.54 38.72
C GLY A 234 -9.12 -11.97 38.95
N LYS A 235 -8.89 -12.76 37.90
CA LYS A 235 -8.51 -14.17 37.95
C LYS A 235 -7.02 -14.43 37.67
N GLY A 236 -6.15 -13.47 37.99
CA GLY A 236 -4.74 -13.52 37.62
C GLY A 236 -4.47 -12.78 36.31
N GLY A 237 -3.45 -13.18 35.55
CA GLY A 237 -3.02 -12.47 34.34
C GLY A 237 -2.13 -11.26 34.60
N ASP A 238 -1.38 -10.86 33.58
CA ASP A 238 -0.39 -9.80 33.70
C ASP A 238 -1.04 -8.41 33.85
N PRO A 239 -0.56 -7.58 34.80
CA PRO A 239 -1.12 -6.25 35.05
C PRO A 239 -0.67 -5.21 34.03
N VAL A 240 0.46 -5.44 33.38
CA VAL A 240 1.10 -4.52 32.44
C VAL A 240 1.49 -5.33 31.20
N VAL A 241 1.14 -4.88 30.01
CA VAL A 241 1.53 -5.54 28.76
C VAL A 241 2.24 -4.54 27.87
N GLN A 242 3.41 -4.94 27.40
CA GLN A 242 4.18 -4.17 26.44
C GLN A 242 3.99 -4.73 25.03
N LEU A 243 3.37 -3.94 24.15
CA LEU A 243 3.27 -4.25 22.72
C LEU A 243 4.57 -3.82 22.02
N GLN A 244 5.38 -4.80 21.67
CA GLN A 244 6.56 -4.63 20.82
C GLN A 244 6.32 -5.32 19.49
N THR A 245 6.22 -4.55 18.41
CA THR A 245 6.21 -5.12 17.06
C THR A 245 6.98 -4.20 16.12
N ASN A 246 7.66 -4.81 15.15
CA ASN A 246 8.31 -4.09 14.04
C ASN A 246 7.25 -3.31 13.24
N PHE A 247 7.65 -2.28 12.50
CA PHE A 247 6.74 -1.44 11.70
C PHE A 247 5.59 -2.19 11.02
N GLY A 248 4.36 -1.74 11.30
CA GLY A 248 3.14 -2.31 10.72
C GLY A 248 2.67 -3.62 11.35
N GLY A 249 3.27 -4.06 12.47
CA GLY A 249 2.94 -5.30 13.17
C GLY A 249 1.70 -5.23 14.08
N GLY A 250 0.82 -4.24 13.95
CA GLY A 250 -0.50 -4.25 14.57
C GLY A 250 -0.62 -3.83 16.04
N LYS A 251 0.30 -3.03 16.61
CA LYS A 251 0.22 -2.54 18.01
C LYS A 251 -1.14 -1.85 18.29
N THR A 252 -1.46 -0.83 17.49
CA THR A 252 -2.74 -0.11 17.59
C THR A 252 -3.93 -1.02 17.28
N HIS A 253 -3.77 -2.02 16.40
CA HIS A 253 -4.81 -3.01 16.12
C HIS A 253 -5.11 -3.90 17.34
N SER A 254 -4.08 -4.39 18.03
CA SER A 254 -4.23 -5.14 19.27
C SER A 254 -4.88 -4.31 20.38
N MET A 255 -4.52 -3.02 20.49
CA MET A 255 -5.17 -2.10 21.41
C MET A 255 -6.65 -1.88 21.07
N LEU A 256 -7.01 -1.77 19.78
CA LEU A 256 -8.41 -1.70 19.35
C LEU A 256 -9.18 -2.99 19.67
N ALA A 257 -8.56 -4.16 19.52
CA ALA A 257 -9.18 -5.43 19.89
C ALA A 257 -9.53 -5.46 21.39
N LEU A 258 -8.60 -5.04 22.26
CA LEU A 258 -8.85 -4.89 23.69
C LEU A 258 -9.91 -3.83 23.97
N TYR A 259 -9.83 -2.67 23.32
CA TYR A 259 -10.80 -1.58 23.47
C TYR A 259 -12.21 -2.07 23.20
N HIS A 260 -12.43 -2.79 22.09
CA HIS A 260 -13.74 -3.32 21.72
C HIS A 260 -14.19 -4.48 22.59
N LEU A 261 -13.29 -5.41 22.93
CA LEU A 261 -13.61 -6.57 23.77
C LEU A 261 -14.17 -6.16 25.14
N PHE A 262 -13.62 -5.10 25.74
CA PHE A 262 -14.04 -4.60 27.05
C PHE A 262 -15.00 -3.39 26.96
N GLY A 263 -15.53 -3.09 25.77
CA GLY A 263 -16.48 -2.02 25.54
C GLY A 263 -17.92 -2.31 25.98
N GLY A 264 -18.23 -3.58 26.26
CA GLY A 264 -19.56 -4.04 26.70
C GLY A 264 -20.40 -4.71 25.60
N SER A 265 -19.82 -5.03 24.45
CA SER A 265 -20.45 -5.88 23.43
C SER A 265 -20.67 -7.29 23.95
N ALA A 266 -21.73 -7.97 23.50
CA ALA A 266 -21.94 -9.36 23.84
C ALA A 266 -20.87 -10.23 23.16
N PRO A 267 -20.29 -11.25 23.83
CA PRO A 267 -19.27 -12.10 23.22
C PRO A 267 -19.74 -12.78 21.91
N GLY A 268 -21.02 -13.14 21.83
CA GLY A 268 -21.61 -13.77 20.64
C GLY A 268 -21.69 -12.86 19.42
N ASP A 269 -21.58 -11.54 19.60
CA ASP A 269 -21.57 -10.58 18.49
C ASP A 269 -20.15 -10.37 17.92
N LEU A 270 -19.12 -10.87 18.60
CA LEU A 270 -17.73 -10.67 18.26
C LEU A 270 -17.13 -11.97 17.71
N ALA A 271 -16.92 -12.00 16.39
CA ALA A 271 -16.40 -13.19 15.71
C ALA A 271 -15.06 -13.66 16.31
N GLY A 272 -14.99 -14.95 16.67
CA GLY A 272 -13.78 -15.60 17.22
C GLY A 272 -13.56 -15.39 18.73
N VAL A 273 -14.34 -14.55 19.40
CA VAL A 273 -14.22 -14.31 20.85
C VAL A 273 -14.71 -15.50 21.68
N ASP A 274 -15.57 -16.34 21.12
CA ASP A 274 -15.93 -17.66 21.65
C ASP A 274 -14.69 -18.53 21.90
N ALA A 275 -13.74 -18.57 20.97
CA ALA A 275 -12.50 -19.30 21.12
C ALA A 275 -11.57 -18.71 22.20
N VAL A 276 -11.61 -17.38 22.40
CA VAL A 276 -10.90 -16.70 23.50
C VAL A 276 -11.51 -17.10 24.84
N LEU A 277 -12.83 -17.07 24.95
CA LEU A 277 -13.54 -17.44 26.17
C LEU A 277 -13.36 -18.92 26.51
N GLU A 278 -13.41 -19.81 25.53
CA GLU A 278 -13.18 -21.24 25.75
C GLU A 278 -11.79 -21.50 26.33
N GLU A 279 -10.76 -20.85 25.79
CA GLU A 279 -9.39 -20.97 26.30
C GLU A 279 -9.27 -20.45 27.75
N THR A 280 -10.02 -19.41 28.11
CA THR A 280 -10.06 -18.95 29.51
C THR A 280 -10.74 -19.94 30.45
N LYS A 281 -11.64 -20.82 29.99
CA LYS A 281 -12.28 -21.85 30.84
C LYS A 281 -11.30 -22.91 31.29
N GLY A 282 -10.34 -23.27 30.42
CA GLY A 282 -9.28 -24.23 30.72
C GLY A 282 -8.22 -23.69 31.68
N LEU A 283 -8.20 -22.37 31.90
CA LEU A 283 -7.28 -21.73 32.84
C LEU A 283 -7.92 -21.62 34.22
N LEU A 284 -7.29 -22.26 35.21
CA LEU A 284 -7.66 -22.15 36.61
C LEU A 284 -7.27 -20.76 37.13
N ASP A 285 -8.12 -20.15 37.96
CA ASP A 285 -7.69 -18.99 38.74
C ASP A 285 -6.63 -19.40 39.80
N PRO A 286 -5.94 -18.45 40.45
CA PRO A 286 -4.94 -18.75 41.48
C PRO A 286 -5.46 -19.56 42.68
N HIS A 287 -6.77 -19.78 42.78
CA HIS A 287 -7.45 -20.53 43.82
C HIS A 287 -8.12 -21.82 43.30
N GLY A 288 -7.80 -22.25 42.07
CA GLY A 288 -8.28 -23.50 41.48
C GLY A 288 -9.74 -23.50 41.03
N LYS A 289 -10.39 -22.33 40.87
CA LYS A 289 -11.77 -22.24 40.36
C LYS A 289 -11.80 -22.11 38.83
N ALA A 290 -12.85 -22.69 38.24
CA ALA A 290 -13.10 -22.66 36.80
C ALA A 290 -13.12 -21.23 36.22
N GLY A 291 -12.73 -21.12 34.94
CA GLY A 291 -12.44 -19.87 34.24
C GLY A 291 -13.58 -18.84 34.09
N VAL A 292 -13.33 -17.80 33.29
CA VAL A 292 -14.22 -16.63 33.19
C VAL A 292 -15.53 -17.01 32.47
N LYS A 293 -16.69 -16.75 33.10
CA LYS A 293 -18.01 -17.08 32.53
C LYS A 293 -18.59 -15.99 31.63
N ALA A 294 -18.17 -14.74 31.84
CA ALA A 294 -18.67 -13.58 31.10
C ALA A 294 -17.55 -12.54 30.95
N LEU A 295 -17.52 -11.83 29.83
CA LEU A 295 -16.59 -10.72 29.62
C LEU A 295 -16.93 -9.57 30.57
N PRO A 296 -15.98 -9.06 31.37
CA PRO A 296 -16.21 -7.86 32.16
C PRO A 296 -16.33 -6.65 31.23
N LYS A 297 -17.21 -5.70 31.56
CA LYS A 297 -17.14 -4.36 30.98
C LYS A 297 -16.10 -3.56 31.76
N ALA A 298 -15.13 -2.96 31.07
CA ALA A 298 -14.10 -2.14 31.72
C ALA A 298 -14.30 -0.66 31.41
N ARG A 299 -13.89 0.20 32.34
CA ARG A 299 -13.65 1.61 32.04
C ARG A 299 -12.35 1.72 31.24
N ARG A 300 -12.38 2.43 30.12
CA ARG A 300 -11.29 2.47 29.15
C ARG A 300 -10.69 3.87 29.17
N ALA A 301 -9.42 3.97 29.57
CA ALA A 301 -8.63 5.19 29.43
C ALA A 301 -7.68 5.04 28.23
N VAL A 302 -7.67 6.01 27.32
CA VAL A 302 -6.92 5.97 26.07
C VAL A 302 -6.03 7.20 25.95
N PHE A 303 -4.76 6.95 25.64
CA PHE A 303 -3.75 7.96 25.42
C PHE A 303 -3.03 7.64 24.12
N VAL A 304 -2.89 8.64 23.24
CA VAL A 304 -2.09 8.52 22.01
C VAL A 304 -1.09 9.66 22.01
N GLY A 305 0.21 9.34 22.02
CA GLY A 305 1.25 10.31 22.39
C GLY A 305 1.36 11.53 21.47
N ASN A 306 0.90 11.42 20.22
CA ASN A 306 0.86 12.53 19.27
C ASN A 306 -0.44 13.34 19.31
N LYS A 307 -1.43 12.95 20.14
CA LYS A 307 -2.76 13.57 20.20
C LYS A 307 -3.00 14.38 21.46
N ILE A 308 -2.24 14.11 22.53
CA ILE A 308 -2.32 14.85 23.79
C ILE A 308 -1.20 15.89 23.82
N SER A 309 -1.56 17.17 23.98
CA SER A 309 -0.59 18.26 24.05
C SER A 309 0.02 18.34 25.46
N PRO A 310 1.34 18.33 25.61
CA PRO A 310 1.98 18.56 26.90
C PRO A 310 2.00 20.05 27.31
N GLY A 311 1.86 20.96 26.34
CA GLY A 311 1.99 22.41 26.53
C GLY A 311 0.67 23.13 26.79
N ASN A 312 -0.47 22.54 26.44
CA ASN A 312 -1.77 23.22 26.46
C ASN A 312 -2.80 22.42 27.27
N PRO A 313 -3.33 22.99 28.37
CA PRO A 313 -4.43 22.39 29.10
C PRO A 313 -5.68 22.25 28.22
N VAL A 314 -6.46 21.20 28.45
CA VAL A 314 -7.71 20.93 27.74
C VAL A 314 -8.88 21.12 28.68
N THR A 315 -9.86 21.92 28.28
CA THR A 315 -11.14 22.03 28.99
C THR A 315 -12.12 20.98 28.47
N LYS A 316 -12.58 20.13 29.37
CA LYS A 316 -13.54 19.06 29.09
C LYS A 316 -14.97 19.58 29.06
N ALA A 317 -15.89 18.78 28.50
CA ALA A 317 -17.30 19.14 28.38
C ALA A 317 -17.98 19.45 29.73
N ASP A 318 -17.48 18.91 30.85
CA ASP A 318 -17.97 19.17 32.21
C ASP A 318 -17.29 20.37 32.90
N GLY A 319 -16.50 21.15 32.15
CA GLY A 319 -15.75 22.31 32.62
C GLY A 319 -14.45 21.97 33.37
N THR A 320 -14.08 20.69 33.46
CA THR A 320 -12.81 20.28 34.09
C THR A 320 -11.64 20.71 33.20
N VAL A 321 -10.67 21.42 33.77
CA VAL A 321 -9.42 21.78 33.09
C VAL A 321 -8.37 20.74 33.44
N VAL A 322 -7.93 19.99 32.44
CA VAL A 322 -6.94 18.91 32.56
C VAL A 322 -5.62 19.35 31.95
N ARG A 323 -4.51 19.12 32.67
CA ARG A 323 -3.15 19.52 32.25
C ARG A 323 -2.23 18.34 31.98
N THR A 324 -2.43 17.24 32.70
CA THR A 324 -1.47 16.13 32.71
C THR A 324 -2.10 14.80 32.32
N LEU A 325 -1.26 13.79 32.02
CA LEU A 325 -1.75 12.44 31.71
C LEU A 325 -2.51 11.80 32.88
N TRP A 326 -2.11 12.06 34.14
CA TRP A 326 -2.82 11.53 35.29
C TRP A 326 -4.14 12.27 35.57
N GLY A 327 -4.21 13.57 35.31
CA GLY A 327 -5.47 14.30 35.32
C GLY A 327 -6.43 13.75 34.26
N GLU A 328 -5.93 13.50 33.05
CA GLU A 328 -6.68 12.90 31.94
C GLU A 328 -7.14 11.49 32.29
N LEU A 329 -6.28 10.67 32.88
CA LEU A 329 -6.60 9.33 33.36
C LEU A 329 -7.75 9.33 34.36
N ALA A 330 -7.65 10.15 35.40
CA ALA A 330 -8.70 10.25 36.40
C ALA A 330 -10.02 10.71 35.77
N TRP A 331 -9.98 11.73 34.90
CA TRP A 331 -11.16 12.23 34.22
C TRP A 331 -11.80 11.18 33.29
N GLN A 332 -11.02 10.45 32.49
CA GLN A 332 -11.57 9.40 31.63
C GLN A 332 -12.17 8.23 32.44
N LEU A 333 -11.61 7.91 33.62
CA LEU A 333 -12.14 6.85 34.47
C LEU A 333 -13.40 7.26 35.24
N GLY A 334 -13.50 8.49 35.76
CA GLY A 334 -14.61 8.88 36.66
C GLY A 334 -15.10 10.32 36.53
N GLY A 335 -14.74 11.01 35.44
CA GLY A 335 -15.09 12.40 35.17
C GLY A 335 -14.56 13.36 36.24
N LYS A 336 -15.27 14.47 36.43
CA LYS A 336 -14.97 15.48 37.45
C LYS A 336 -14.75 14.93 38.86
N LYS A 337 -15.45 13.86 39.27
CA LYS A 337 -15.33 13.27 40.62
C LYS A 337 -13.98 12.59 40.83
N ALA A 338 -13.55 11.77 39.88
CA ALA A 338 -12.23 11.15 39.94
C ALA A 338 -11.12 12.19 39.77
N PHE A 339 -11.27 13.15 38.85
CA PHE A 339 -10.31 14.23 38.66
C PHE A 339 -10.09 15.04 39.94
N ALA A 340 -11.14 15.33 40.72
CA ALA A 340 -11.01 16.07 41.97
C ALA A 340 -10.00 15.44 42.95
N ARG A 341 -9.80 14.12 42.89
CA ARG A 341 -8.84 13.39 43.73
C ARG A 341 -7.37 13.66 43.37
N VAL A 342 -7.10 14.00 42.11
CA VAL A 342 -5.76 14.29 41.58
C VAL A 342 -5.60 15.74 41.13
N LYS A 343 -6.58 16.60 41.42
CA LYS A 343 -6.61 17.99 40.93
C LYS A 343 -5.38 18.77 41.35
N ALA A 344 -4.96 18.63 42.61
CA ALA A 344 -3.77 19.32 43.12
C ALA A 344 -2.49 18.85 42.41
N ASP A 345 -2.39 17.55 42.10
CA ASP A 345 -1.28 16.95 41.36
C ASP A 345 -1.27 17.37 39.89
N ASP A 346 -2.44 17.48 39.26
CA ASP A 346 -2.61 18.03 37.91
C ASP A 346 -2.18 19.50 37.84
N GLU A 347 -2.63 20.33 38.78
CA GLU A 347 -2.31 21.76 38.84
C GLU A 347 -0.82 22.02 39.12
N LYS A 348 -0.18 21.18 39.92
CA LYS A 348 1.25 21.28 40.25
C LYS A 348 2.15 20.52 39.28
N ALA A 349 1.57 19.77 38.35
CA ALA A 349 2.28 18.90 37.45
C ALA A 349 3.22 17.91 38.16
N THR A 350 2.76 17.30 39.27
CA THR A 350 3.49 16.30 40.07
C THR A 350 2.81 14.94 40.07
N ASN A 351 3.57 13.85 40.25
CA ASN A 351 3.03 12.48 40.27
C ASN A 351 2.02 12.28 41.43
N PRO A 352 0.79 11.80 41.17
CA PRO A 352 -0.25 11.58 42.20
C PRO A 352 -0.01 10.37 43.11
N GLY A 353 0.99 9.52 42.85
CA GLY A 353 1.35 8.39 43.71
C GLY A 353 0.23 7.36 43.90
N ASP A 354 0.00 6.92 45.14
CA ASP A 354 -0.93 5.82 45.46
C ASP A 354 -2.42 6.13 45.19
N VAL A 355 -2.77 7.42 44.96
CA VAL A 355 -4.13 7.81 44.55
C VAL A 355 -4.55 7.08 43.26
N LEU A 356 -3.59 6.74 42.38
CA LEU A 356 -3.86 5.94 41.17
C LEU A 356 -4.43 4.56 41.50
N ARG A 357 -3.85 3.85 42.48
CA ARG A 357 -4.35 2.53 42.92
C ARG A 357 -5.77 2.65 43.47
N GLU A 358 -6.04 3.69 44.26
CA GLU A 358 -7.36 3.94 44.82
C GLU A 358 -8.39 4.23 43.73
N LEU A 359 -8.03 5.03 42.72
CA LEU A 359 -8.87 5.26 41.54
C LEU A 359 -9.15 3.95 40.79
N PHE A 360 -8.15 3.10 40.58
CA PHE A 360 -8.37 1.82 39.87
C PHE A 360 -9.27 0.87 40.65
N LYS A 361 -9.18 0.86 41.98
CA LYS A 361 -10.08 0.06 42.83
C LYS A 361 -11.52 0.61 42.83
N GLU A 362 -11.67 1.92 42.89
CA GLU A 362 -12.99 2.58 42.94
C GLU A 362 -13.73 2.51 41.59
N TYR A 363 -13.01 2.71 40.48
CA TYR A 363 -13.58 2.81 39.14
C TYR A 363 -13.39 1.55 38.28
N GLY A 364 -12.78 0.49 38.82
CA GLY A 364 -12.46 -0.75 38.13
C GLY A 364 -13.68 -1.63 37.77
N PRO A 365 -13.52 -2.60 36.84
CA PRO A 365 -12.28 -2.95 36.12
C PRO A 365 -11.80 -1.84 35.15
N CYS A 366 -10.49 -1.65 35.06
CA CYS A 366 -9.88 -0.56 34.27
C CYS A 366 -8.98 -1.11 33.18
N LEU A 367 -9.20 -0.67 31.93
CA LEU A 367 -8.29 -0.89 30.81
C LEU A 367 -7.63 0.46 30.46
N ILE A 368 -6.32 0.52 30.57
CA ILE A 368 -5.52 1.71 30.28
C ILE A 368 -4.68 1.41 29.04
N LEU A 369 -4.91 2.14 27.95
CA LEU A 369 -4.23 1.98 26.67
C LEU A 369 -3.38 3.21 26.39
N ILE A 370 -2.05 3.04 26.32
CA ILE A 370 -1.11 4.12 26.00
C ILE A 370 -0.39 3.78 24.70
N ASP A 371 -0.85 4.37 23.60
CA ASP A 371 -0.21 4.27 22.30
C ASP A 371 0.85 5.37 22.14
N GLU A 372 2.04 5.03 21.63
CA GLU A 372 3.13 5.95 21.33
C GLU A 372 3.61 6.76 22.54
N TRP A 373 3.81 6.11 23.71
CA TRP A 373 4.22 6.82 24.94
C TRP A 373 5.56 7.54 24.77
N VAL A 374 6.52 6.96 24.06
CA VAL A 374 7.81 7.60 23.74
C VAL A 374 7.60 8.92 22.99
N ALA A 375 6.64 8.96 22.06
CA ALA A 375 6.34 10.16 21.28
C ALA A 375 5.79 11.30 22.15
N TYR A 376 5.03 10.98 23.21
CA TYR A 376 4.64 11.97 24.21
C TYR A 376 5.84 12.40 25.08
N ALA A 377 6.56 11.44 25.66
CA ALA A 377 7.62 11.70 26.62
C ALA A 377 8.75 12.56 26.04
N ARG A 378 9.14 12.34 24.77
CA ARG A 378 10.20 13.11 24.10
C ARG A 378 9.88 14.60 23.89
N GLN A 379 8.61 15.00 24.03
CA GLN A 379 8.18 16.40 23.95
C GLN A 379 8.37 17.16 25.28
N LEU A 380 8.58 16.47 26.40
CA LEU A 380 8.75 17.09 27.71
C LEU A 380 10.17 17.62 27.91
N HIS A 381 10.32 18.65 28.75
CA HIS A 381 11.59 19.29 29.05
C HIS A 381 12.12 18.87 30.43
N ASP A 382 13.42 19.02 30.67
CA ASP A 382 14.01 18.71 31.99
C ASP A 382 13.56 19.73 33.05
N GLN A 383 13.32 20.97 32.61
CA GLN A 383 12.68 22.00 33.41
C GLN A 383 11.16 21.77 33.42
N SER A 384 10.51 22.02 34.55
CA SER A 384 9.05 21.94 34.67
C SER A 384 8.38 23.23 34.14
N ASP A 385 8.62 23.55 32.87
CA ASP A 385 8.10 24.74 32.19
C ASP A 385 6.78 24.47 31.42
N LEU A 386 6.43 23.21 31.22
CA LEU A 386 5.18 22.79 30.58
C LEU A 386 4.11 22.40 31.62
N PRO A 387 2.81 22.66 31.36
CA PRO A 387 1.72 22.23 32.23
C PRO A 387 1.67 20.73 32.51
N ALA A 388 2.17 19.89 31.61
CA ALA A 388 2.25 18.45 31.79
C ALA A 388 3.36 17.98 32.75
N GLY A 389 4.22 18.89 33.22
CA GLY A 389 5.36 18.59 34.09
C GLY A 389 6.64 18.33 33.30
N GLY A 390 7.70 17.96 34.04
CA GLY A 390 9.01 17.69 33.46
C GLY A 390 9.18 16.27 32.95
N PHE A 391 10.26 16.06 32.20
CA PHE A 391 10.68 14.78 31.66
C PHE A 391 10.86 13.73 32.77
N GLU A 392 11.50 14.08 33.88
CA GLU A 392 11.69 13.18 35.03
C GLU A 392 10.38 12.77 35.72
N THR A 393 9.44 13.72 35.87
CA THR A 393 8.14 13.48 36.49
C THR A 393 7.36 12.40 35.75
N GLN A 394 7.50 12.34 34.42
CA GLN A 394 6.84 11.37 33.58
C GLN A 394 7.24 9.92 33.89
N PHE A 395 8.51 9.67 34.22
CA PHE A 395 8.97 8.31 34.57
C PHE A 395 8.55 7.92 35.98
N SER A 396 8.50 8.90 36.90
CA SER A 396 7.91 8.69 38.22
C SER A 396 6.42 8.33 38.11
N PHE A 397 5.68 9.02 37.25
CA PHE A 397 4.29 8.68 36.93
C PHE A 397 4.18 7.28 36.30
N ALA A 398 5.04 6.94 35.35
CA ALA A 398 5.03 5.62 34.73
C ALA A 398 5.24 4.50 35.77
N GLN A 399 6.13 4.70 36.75
CA GLN A 399 6.36 3.74 37.82
C GLN A 399 5.15 3.63 38.76
N ALA A 400 4.61 4.76 39.20
CA ALA A 400 3.42 4.76 40.05
C ALA A 400 2.22 4.11 39.33
N LEU A 401 2.09 4.33 38.02
CA LEU A 401 1.04 3.76 37.19
C LEU A 401 1.16 2.23 37.08
N THR A 402 2.35 1.70 36.79
CA THR A 402 2.58 0.25 36.66
C THR A 402 2.39 -0.47 38.00
N GLU A 403 2.91 0.09 39.10
CA GLU A 403 2.74 -0.46 40.45
C GLU A 403 1.27 -0.42 40.90
N SER A 404 0.58 0.70 40.65
CA SER A 404 -0.85 0.84 40.97
C SER A 404 -1.72 -0.13 40.18
N ALA A 405 -1.44 -0.30 38.88
CA ALA A 405 -2.14 -1.26 38.03
C ALA A 405 -1.96 -2.69 38.57
N LYS A 406 -0.75 -3.06 39.01
CA LYS A 406 -0.45 -4.36 39.63
C LYS A 406 -1.27 -4.56 40.91
N LEU A 407 -1.28 -3.59 41.82
CA LEU A 407 -1.94 -3.67 43.13
C LEU A 407 -3.47 -3.59 43.08
N ALA A 408 -4.06 -3.07 42.00
CA ALA A 408 -5.52 -2.99 41.85
C ALA A 408 -6.18 -4.36 41.60
N GLY A 409 -5.45 -5.33 41.07
CA GLY A 409 -5.94 -6.70 40.82
C GLY A 409 -6.80 -6.88 39.55
N ASN A 410 -7.61 -5.87 39.18
CA ASN A 410 -8.49 -5.88 38.00
C ASN A 410 -8.24 -4.67 37.07
N CYS A 411 -6.99 -4.20 37.01
CA CYS A 411 -6.54 -3.15 36.11
C CYS A 411 -5.51 -3.73 35.13
N LEU A 412 -5.69 -3.45 33.84
CA LEU A 412 -4.75 -3.81 32.78
C LEU A 412 -4.20 -2.55 32.13
N LEU A 413 -2.88 -2.39 32.19
CA LEU A 413 -2.14 -1.33 31.50
C LEU A 413 -1.49 -1.91 30.24
N VAL A 414 -1.80 -1.38 29.07
CA VAL A 414 -1.20 -1.80 27.79
C VAL A 414 -0.50 -0.61 27.16
N ILE A 415 0.78 -0.80 26.84
CA ILE A 415 1.65 0.27 26.34
C ILE A 415 2.25 -0.18 25.02
N SER A 416 2.26 0.69 24.01
CA SER A 416 3.07 0.48 22.80
C SER A 416 4.40 1.22 22.94
N LEU A 417 5.48 0.50 22.67
CA LEU A 417 6.84 1.06 22.61
C LEU A 417 7.48 0.66 21.27
N PRO A 418 8.35 1.52 20.68
CA PRO A 418 9.20 1.15 19.56
C PRO A 418 10.00 -0.13 19.82
N ALA A 419 10.26 -0.91 18.76
CA ALA A 419 10.88 -2.23 18.88
C ALA A 419 12.41 -2.20 19.01
N SER A 420 13.09 -1.19 18.43
CA SER A 420 14.56 -1.10 18.41
C SER A 420 15.08 0.23 18.97
N ASP A 421 16.26 0.15 19.58
CA ASP A 421 17.09 1.22 20.16
C ASP A 421 18.41 1.44 19.39
N THR A 422 18.65 0.69 18.31
CA THR A 422 19.92 0.75 17.56
C THR A 422 19.97 1.91 16.57
N GLN A 423 21.04 2.71 16.70
CA GLN A 423 21.35 3.83 15.80
C GLN A 423 21.49 3.32 14.36
N GLY A 424 20.73 3.93 13.43
CA GLY A 424 20.70 3.51 12.03
C GLY A 424 19.81 2.29 11.72
N SER A 425 19.10 1.74 12.71
CA SER A 425 18.00 0.80 12.43
C SER A 425 16.79 1.54 11.85
N PRO A 426 15.94 0.89 11.04
CA PRO A 426 14.74 1.52 10.47
C PRO A 426 13.84 2.18 11.53
N ASP A 427 13.80 1.62 12.74
CA ASP A 427 12.94 2.05 13.84
C ASP A 427 13.48 3.29 14.59
N ASP A 428 14.73 3.71 14.33
CA ASP A 428 15.32 4.93 14.93
C ASP A 428 14.50 6.18 14.58
N ALA A 429 13.79 6.14 13.44
CA ALA A 429 12.82 7.17 13.05
C ALA A 429 11.57 7.23 13.95
N GLU A 430 11.09 6.10 14.49
CA GLU A 430 9.95 6.08 15.45
C GLU A 430 10.36 6.66 16.80
N VAL A 431 11.61 6.43 17.20
CA VAL A 431 12.11 6.85 18.50
C VAL A 431 12.27 8.37 18.57
N GLY A 432 12.76 9.00 17.50
CA GLY A 432 12.79 10.46 17.40
C GLY A 432 14.02 11.10 18.05
N GLY A 433 15.21 10.57 17.77
CA GLY A 433 16.50 11.15 18.16
C GLY A 433 16.99 10.75 19.57
N ILE A 434 17.93 11.52 20.12
CA ILE A 434 18.59 11.21 21.41
C ILE A 434 17.59 11.15 22.57
N ARG A 435 16.74 12.19 22.71
CA ARG A 435 15.71 12.23 23.76
C ARG A 435 14.67 11.11 23.64
N GLY A 436 14.32 10.75 22.41
CA GLY A 436 13.47 9.60 22.15
C GLY A 436 14.06 8.30 22.71
N ARG A 437 15.36 8.08 22.47
CA ARG A 437 16.08 6.89 22.93
C ARG A 437 16.16 6.84 24.44
N GLU A 438 16.48 7.97 25.07
CA GLU A 438 16.46 8.09 26.52
C GLU A 438 15.08 7.79 27.11
N ALA A 439 14.01 8.32 26.50
CA ALA A 439 12.64 8.04 26.92
C ALA A 439 12.27 6.56 26.76
N LEU A 440 12.65 5.94 25.65
CA LEU A 440 12.42 4.51 25.40
C LEU A 440 13.14 3.64 26.44
N GLU A 441 14.41 3.91 26.71
CA GLU A 441 15.22 3.15 27.66
C GLU A 441 14.62 3.24 29.08
N ARG A 442 14.31 4.46 29.53
CA ARG A 442 13.70 4.68 30.85
C ARG A 442 12.31 4.04 30.97
N LEU A 443 11.44 4.17 29.96
CA LEU A 443 10.13 3.51 29.96
C LEU A 443 10.26 1.98 29.99
N ARG A 444 11.21 1.39 29.26
CA ARG A 444 11.49 -0.06 29.32
C ARG A 444 11.94 -0.51 30.71
N ASN A 445 12.78 0.29 31.37
CA ASN A 445 13.24 -0.02 32.72
C ASN A 445 12.08 0.03 33.74
N VAL A 446 11.17 0.99 33.60
CA VAL A 446 10.00 1.14 34.48
C VAL A 446 8.95 0.05 34.25
N VAL A 447 8.67 -0.28 32.98
CA VAL A 447 7.67 -1.31 32.64
C VAL A 447 8.18 -2.72 32.96
N GLY A 448 9.49 -2.96 32.89
CA GLY A 448 10.12 -4.24 33.19
C GLY A 448 9.91 -5.30 32.09
N ARG A 449 10.42 -6.53 32.31
CA ARG A 449 10.20 -7.70 31.42
C ARG A 449 8.80 -8.29 31.58
N VAL A 450 7.76 -7.46 31.50
CA VAL A 450 6.38 -7.94 31.55
C VAL A 450 5.94 -8.27 30.13
N GLU A 451 5.26 -9.40 29.98
CA GLU A 451 5.02 -10.17 28.76
C GLU A 451 5.11 -9.36 27.45
N SER A 452 6.16 -9.63 26.68
CA SER A 452 6.32 -9.12 25.33
C SER A 452 5.68 -10.09 24.35
N SER A 453 4.60 -9.69 23.66
CA SER A 453 4.05 -10.44 22.52
C SER A 453 5.05 -10.37 21.34
N ARG A 454 6.10 -11.20 21.40
CA ARG A 454 7.29 -11.10 20.54
C ARG A 454 7.19 -11.86 19.22
N ARG A 455 6.11 -12.59 18.95
CA ARG A 455 5.99 -13.42 17.74
C ARG A 455 5.30 -12.66 16.60
N PRO A 456 5.99 -12.35 15.48
CA PRO A 456 5.34 -11.92 14.26
C PRO A 456 4.36 -13.00 13.77
N ALA A 457 3.29 -12.59 13.10
CA ALA A 457 2.37 -13.53 12.47
C ALA A 457 3.12 -14.49 11.53
N THR A 458 2.75 -15.77 11.52
CA THR A 458 3.29 -16.73 10.55
C THR A 458 2.82 -16.39 9.13
N ALA A 459 3.41 -17.00 8.11
CA ALA A 459 2.96 -16.83 6.73
C ALA A 459 1.47 -17.20 6.59
N GLU A 460 1.06 -18.32 7.20
CA GLU A 460 -0.33 -18.80 7.20
C GLU A 460 -1.28 -17.81 7.89
N GLU A 461 -0.87 -17.26 9.04
CA GLU A 461 -1.65 -16.22 9.71
C GLU A 461 -1.73 -14.94 8.88
N GLY A 462 -0.64 -14.60 8.17
CA GLY A 462 -0.60 -13.51 7.20
C GLY A 462 -1.64 -13.67 6.10
N PHE A 463 -1.82 -14.89 5.57
CA PHE A 463 -2.82 -15.17 4.53
C PHE A 463 -4.22 -14.88 5.05
N GLU A 464 -4.55 -15.39 6.24
CA GLU A 464 -5.86 -15.17 6.85
C GLU A 464 -6.14 -13.70 7.18
N ILE A 465 -5.11 -12.96 7.65
CA ILE A 465 -5.21 -11.51 7.87
C ILE A 465 -5.58 -10.80 6.56
N VAL A 466 -4.86 -11.09 5.47
CA VAL A 466 -5.10 -10.45 4.17
C VAL A 466 -6.45 -10.88 3.60
N ARG A 467 -6.77 -12.16 3.63
CA ARG A 467 -8.04 -12.70 3.13
C ARG A 467 -9.23 -12.03 3.80
N ARG A 468 -9.26 -11.98 5.14
CA ARG A 468 -10.39 -11.37 5.89
C ARG A 468 -10.50 -9.86 5.67
N ARG A 469 -9.37 -9.18 5.45
CA ARG A 469 -9.35 -7.73 5.21
C ARG A 469 -9.74 -7.34 3.79
N LEU A 470 -9.47 -8.19 2.80
CA LEU A 470 -9.71 -7.86 1.39
C LEU A 470 -10.98 -8.49 0.82
N PHE A 471 -11.45 -9.60 1.38
CA PHE A 471 -12.61 -10.34 0.90
C PHE A 471 -13.70 -10.50 1.96
N GLU A 472 -14.93 -10.55 1.48
CA GLU A 472 -16.09 -10.97 2.26
C GLU A 472 -15.96 -12.46 2.65
N PRO A 473 -16.64 -12.91 3.72
CA PRO A 473 -16.75 -14.33 4.03
C PRO A 473 -17.35 -15.12 2.86
N LEU A 474 -16.89 -16.36 2.65
CA LEU A 474 -17.45 -17.25 1.64
C LEU A 474 -18.95 -17.48 1.90
N ALA A 475 -19.76 -17.24 0.87
CA ALA A 475 -21.20 -17.29 0.97
C ALA A 475 -21.74 -18.71 0.76
N GLY A 476 -22.18 -19.34 1.86
CA GLY A 476 -22.88 -20.62 1.84
C GLY A 476 -22.01 -21.83 1.43
N PRO A 477 -22.59 -23.05 1.48
CA PRO A 477 -21.83 -24.29 1.29
C PRO A 477 -21.21 -24.46 -0.11
N ASP A 478 -21.82 -23.90 -1.16
CA ASP A 478 -21.27 -24.01 -2.53
C ASP A 478 -19.91 -23.32 -2.64
N ALA A 479 -19.74 -22.12 -2.05
CA ALA A 479 -18.49 -21.40 -2.14
C ALA A 479 -17.31 -22.16 -1.50
N PHE A 480 -17.55 -22.82 -0.35
CA PHE A 480 -16.55 -23.72 0.27
C PHE A 480 -16.24 -24.93 -0.60
N LYS A 481 -17.26 -25.54 -1.22
CA LYS A 481 -17.06 -26.65 -2.16
C LYS A 481 -16.23 -26.23 -3.37
N GLN A 482 -16.50 -25.07 -3.96
CA GLN A 482 -15.75 -24.57 -5.13
C GLN A 482 -14.30 -24.25 -4.79
N ARG A 483 -14.05 -23.68 -3.61
CA ARG A 483 -12.69 -23.52 -3.06
C ARG A 483 -11.96 -24.86 -2.97
N ASP A 484 -12.61 -25.87 -2.38
CA ASP A 484 -11.98 -27.18 -2.16
C ASP A 484 -11.70 -27.92 -3.47
N VAL A 485 -12.64 -27.85 -4.43
CA VAL A 485 -12.43 -28.39 -5.79
C VAL A 485 -11.27 -27.67 -6.49
N THR A 486 -11.16 -26.35 -6.33
CA THR A 486 -10.04 -25.59 -6.89
C THR A 486 -8.71 -26.02 -6.27
N ALA A 487 -8.63 -26.06 -4.94
CA ALA A 487 -7.42 -26.49 -4.25
C ALA A 487 -6.99 -27.91 -4.65
N ARG A 488 -7.96 -28.83 -4.77
CA ARG A 488 -7.73 -30.20 -5.19
C ARG A 488 -7.18 -30.28 -6.61
N ALA A 489 -7.74 -29.52 -7.55
CA ALA A 489 -7.28 -29.50 -8.94
C ALA A 489 -5.83 -29.00 -9.07
N PHE A 490 -5.43 -28.02 -8.26
CA PHE A 490 -4.03 -27.58 -8.20
C PHE A 490 -3.11 -28.63 -7.57
N ALA A 491 -3.53 -29.30 -6.50
CA ALA A 491 -2.76 -30.40 -5.92
C ALA A 491 -2.54 -31.53 -6.94
N GLU A 492 -3.58 -31.89 -7.69
CA GLU A 492 -3.51 -32.90 -8.76
C GLU A 492 -2.59 -32.44 -9.90
N LEU A 493 -2.62 -31.17 -10.29
CA LEU A 493 -1.68 -30.59 -11.26
C LEU A 493 -0.23 -30.75 -10.79
N TYR A 494 0.07 -30.38 -9.55
CA TYR A 494 1.42 -30.49 -8.99
C TYR A 494 1.91 -31.93 -8.88
N HIS A 495 1.00 -32.87 -8.61
CA HIS A 495 1.31 -34.29 -8.65
C HIS A 495 1.59 -34.78 -10.09
N ALA A 496 0.75 -34.41 -11.05
CA ALA A 496 0.86 -34.86 -12.44
C ALA A 496 2.11 -34.29 -13.13
N GLN A 497 2.48 -33.06 -12.82
CA GLN A 497 3.62 -32.35 -13.40
C GLN A 497 4.78 -32.22 -12.40
N ALA A 498 5.04 -33.27 -11.62
CA ALA A 498 6.00 -33.24 -10.50
C ALA A 498 7.43 -32.81 -10.86
N ALA A 499 7.85 -32.90 -12.13
CA ALA A 499 9.16 -32.46 -12.58
C ALA A 499 9.27 -30.92 -12.73
N GLU A 500 8.14 -30.23 -12.88
CA GLU A 500 8.07 -28.78 -13.14
C GLU A 500 7.91 -27.96 -11.85
N PHE A 501 7.60 -28.59 -10.71
CA PHE A 501 7.25 -27.90 -9.46
C PHE A 501 8.11 -28.34 -8.26
N PRO A 502 8.30 -27.46 -7.26
CA PRO A 502 8.99 -27.80 -6.03
C PRO A 502 8.37 -29.01 -5.31
N PRO A 503 9.19 -29.89 -4.67
CA PRO A 503 8.71 -31.11 -4.03
C PRO A 503 7.57 -30.91 -3.01
N GLU A 504 7.57 -29.81 -2.28
CA GLU A 504 6.60 -29.43 -1.26
C GLU A 504 5.18 -29.21 -1.80
N CYS A 505 5.03 -28.84 -3.07
CA CYS A 505 3.74 -28.59 -3.72
C CYS A 505 2.88 -29.86 -3.82
N ARG A 506 3.51 -31.03 -3.70
CA ARG A 506 2.89 -32.36 -3.76
C ARG A 506 2.45 -32.88 -2.40
N SER A 507 2.58 -32.08 -1.35
CA SER A 507 2.16 -32.47 -0.01
C SER A 507 0.68 -32.20 0.21
N ALA A 508 0.02 -33.04 1.01
CA ALA A 508 -1.35 -32.79 1.45
C ALA A 508 -1.47 -31.46 2.24
N ASP A 509 -0.38 -31.01 2.86
CA ASP A 509 -0.33 -29.74 3.55
C ASP A 509 -0.32 -28.55 2.59
N TYR A 510 0.25 -28.68 1.39
CA TYR A 510 0.18 -27.63 0.37
C TYR A 510 -1.25 -27.47 -0.17
N GLU A 511 -2.02 -28.56 -0.35
CA GLU A 511 -3.45 -28.49 -0.68
C GLU A 511 -4.22 -27.66 0.37
N LYS A 512 -3.99 -27.93 1.66
CA LYS A 512 -4.58 -27.15 2.76
C LYS A 512 -4.15 -25.68 2.74
N ARG A 513 -2.89 -25.39 2.37
CA ARG A 513 -2.41 -24.00 2.22
C ARG A 513 -3.18 -23.27 1.12
N ILE A 514 -3.47 -23.92 -0.01
CA ILE A 514 -4.31 -23.33 -1.07
C ILE A 514 -5.73 -23.07 -0.56
N GLN A 515 -6.33 -24.01 0.18
CA GLN A 515 -7.65 -23.80 0.78
C GLN A 515 -7.67 -22.60 1.75
N ALA A 516 -6.64 -22.46 2.58
CA ALA A 516 -6.53 -21.34 3.53
C ALA A 516 -6.28 -20.00 2.84
N ALA A 517 -5.48 -19.98 1.77
CA ALA A 517 -5.11 -18.76 1.06
C ALA A 517 -6.15 -18.30 0.03
N PHE A 518 -7.09 -19.18 -0.37
CA PHE A 518 -8.12 -18.88 -1.38
C PHE A 518 -8.83 -17.54 -1.11
N PRO A 519 -8.96 -16.66 -2.13
CA PRO A 519 -8.72 -16.91 -3.56
C PRO A 519 -7.29 -16.64 -4.05
N ILE A 520 -6.35 -16.34 -3.16
CA ILE A 520 -4.99 -15.96 -3.52
C ILE A 520 -4.09 -17.19 -3.47
N HIS A 521 -3.24 -17.38 -4.47
CA HIS A 521 -2.28 -18.47 -4.47
C HIS A 521 -1.24 -18.30 -3.35
N PRO A 522 -0.93 -19.35 -2.55
CA PRO A 522 -0.03 -19.22 -1.38
C PRO A 522 1.37 -18.71 -1.75
N GLU A 523 1.88 -19.06 -2.94
CA GLU A 523 3.19 -18.60 -3.41
C GLU A 523 3.29 -17.06 -3.52
N ILE A 524 2.21 -16.35 -3.88
CA ILE A 524 2.23 -14.88 -3.96
C ILE A 524 2.62 -14.30 -2.60
N PHE A 525 2.01 -14.84 -1.55
CA PHE A 525 2.29 -14.37 -0.22
C PHE A 525 3.66 -14.82 0.28
N ASP A 526 4.10 -16.04 -0.05
CA ASP A 526 5.45 -16.50 0.30
C ASP A 526 6.49 -15.53 -0.27
N ARG A 527 6.32 -15.05 -1.51
CA ARG A 527 7.18 -14.02 -2.12
C ARG A 527 7.04 -12.66 -1.46
N LEU A 528 5.81 -12.21 -1.19
CA LEU A 528 5.57 -10.92 -0.54
C LEU A 528 6.10 -10.86 0.90
N TYR A 529 6.07 -11.96 1.65
CA TYR A 529 6.57 -12.01 3.02
C TYR A 529 8.06 -12.38 3.08
N THR A 530 8.57 -13.23 2.20
CA THR A 530 9.98 -13.64 2.21
C THR A 530 10.86 -12.59 1.53
N ASP A 531 10.52 -12.19 0.31
CA ASP A 531 11.40 -11.35 -0.51
C ASP A 531 11.29 -9.87 -0.09
N TRP A 532 10.08 -9.37 0.16
CA TRP A 532 9.87 -7.94 0.44
C TRP A 532 10.06 -7.57 1.91
N SER A 533 10.10 -8.55 2.83
CA SER A 533 10.42 -8.29 4.24
C SER A 533 11.88 -7.83 4.45
N THR A 534 12.71 -7.98 3.42
CA THR A 534 14.10 -7.48 3.35
C THR A 534 14.20 -5.98 3.02
N LEU A 535 13.13 -5.37 2.51
CA LEU A 535 13.12 -3.95 2.14
C LEU A 535 13.01 -3.05 3.38
N LEU A 536 14.05 -2.25 3.62
CA LEU A 536 14.23 -1.39 4.81
C LEU A 536 13.08 -0.41 5.11
N LYS A 537 12.29 0.00 4.12
CA LYS A 537 11.16 0.94 4.27
C LYS A 537 9.78 0.30 4.08
N PHE A 538 9.73 -1.02 3.87
CA PHE A 538 8.47 -1.69 3.58
C PHE A 538 7.75 -2.07 4.88
N GLN A 539 6.61 -1.44 5.12
CA GLN A 539 5.73 -1.78 6.24
C GLN A 539 5.03 -3.11 5.95
N ARG A 540 5.64 -4.23 6.37
CA ARG A 540 5.31 -5.60 5.96
C ARG A 540 3.81 -5.86 5.75
N THR A 541 2.98 -5.71 6.78
CA THR A 541 1.54 -6.02 6.68
C THR A 541 0.75 -4.95 5.92
N ARG A 542 0.98 -3.65 6.21
CA ARG A 542 0.23 -2.55 5.59
C ARG A 542 0.55 -2.39 4.10
N GLY A 543 1.81 -2.59 3.73
CA GLY A 543 2.31 -2.55 2.37
C GLY A 543 1.75 -3.69 1.52
N VAL A 544 1.76 -4.92 2.05
CA VAL A 544 1.15 -6.10 1.38
C VAL A 544 -0.33 -5.88 1.16
N LEU A 545 -1.06 -5.50 2.20
CA LEU A 545 -2.49 -5.27 2.10
C LEU A 545 -2.84 -4.20 1.05
N ARG A 546 -2.09 -3.10 1.00
CA ARG A 546 -2.28 -2.03 -0.01
C ARG A 546 -2.01 -2.55 -1.42
N LEU A 547 -0.91 -3.27 -1.62
CA LEU A 547 -0.57 -3.83 -2.93
C LEU A 547 -1.64 -4.83 -3.38
N MET A 548 -2.01 -5.76 -2.51
CA MET A 548 -2.98 -6.79 -2.83
C MET A 548 -4.35 -6.21 -3.13
N ALA A 549 -4.79 -5.18 -2.41
CA ALA A 549 -6.05 -4.51 -2.73
C ALA A 549 -6.03 -3.85 -4.11
N ALA A 550 -4.92 -3.20 -4.49
CA ALA A 550 -4.78 -2.62 -5.83
C ALA A 550 -4.77 -3.69 -6.92
N VAL A 551 -4.10 -4.82 -6.68
CA VAL A 551 -4.09 -5.99 -7.59
C VAL A 551 -5.49 -6.56 -7.73
N ILE A 552 -6.16 -6.86 -6.61
CA ILE A 552 -7.52 -7.42 -6.58
C ILE A 552 -8.51 -6.49 -7.29
N HIS A 553 -8.45 -5.18 -7.01
CA HIS A 553 -9.28 -4.20 -7.71
C HIS A 553 -9.07 -4.24 -9.22
N SER A 554 -7.82 -4.20 -9.69
CA SER A 554 -7.49 -4.28 -11.12
C SER A 554 -7.99 -5.59 -11.75
N LEU A 555 -7.83 -6.73 -11.07
CA LEU A 555 -8.32 -8.03 -11.55
C LEU A 555 -9.85 -8.10 -11.58
N TRP A 556 -10.49 -7.52 -10.56
CA TRP A 556 -11.95 -7.45 -10.44
C TRP A 556 -12.56 -6.60 -11.57
N GLU A 557 -12.01 -5.42 -11.85
CA GLU A 557 -12.47 -4.55 -12.94
C GLU A 557 -12.25 -5.17 -14.32
N LYS A 558 -11.11 -5.84 -14.53
CA LYS A 558 -10.78 -6.50 -15.81
C LYS A 558 -11.56 -7.79 -16.03
N GLY A 559 -12.30 -8.25 -15.02
CA GLY A 559 -13.09 -9.46 -15.09
C GLY A 559 -12.27 -10.74 -15.17
N ASP A 560 -11.25 -10.83 -14.32
CA ASP A 560 -10.33 -11.98 -14.26
C ASP A 560 -11.05 -13.32 -14.19
N ARG A 561 -10.66 -14.27 -15.06
CA ARG A 561 -11.34 -15.56 -15.20
C ARG A 561 -10.57 -16.74 -14.60
N ASN A 562 -9.48 -16.46 -13.91
CA ASN A 562 -8.68 -17.51 -13.30
C ASN A 562 -9.39 -18.09 -12.06
N PRO A 563 -9.20 -19.38 -11.74
CA PRO A 563 -9.76 -19.98 -10.53
C PRO A 563 -9.06 -19.51 -9.25
N LEU A 564 -7.83 -18.99 -9.35
CA LEU A 564 -7.07 -18.34 -8.29
C LEU A 564 -6.47 -17.03 -8.81
N ILE A 565 -6.18 -16.11 -7.90
CA ILE A 565 -5.30 -14.97 -8.15
C ILE A 565 -3.87 -15.50 -8.15
N LEU A 566 -3.19 -15.35 -9.29
CA LEU A 566 -1.82 -15.80 -9.57
C LEU A 566 -0.84 -14.64 -9.72
#